data_AF-A0A323VKJ7-F1
#
_entry.id   AF-A0A323VKJ7-F1
#
_cell.length_a   1.000
_cell.length_b   1.000
_cell.length_c   1.000
_cell.angle_alpha   90.00
_cell.angle_beta   90.00
_cell.angle_gamma   90.00
#
_symmetry.space_group_name_H-M   'P 1'
#
loop_
_entity.id
_entity.type
_entity.pdbx_description
1 polymer ?
#
loop_
_entity_poly.entity_id
_entity_poly.type
_entity_poly.pdbx_seq_one_letter_code
_entity_poly.pdbx_strand_id
1 'polypeptide(L)'
;MSSLLVRDVTVGDRPGRAVHVADGRIGWLGDAAEAPPADRTLDGGGALLTPAFVDAHVHATATGLSLTGLALHGAGSLRAAVAQVADHAGPAPTGTVLGTGWDETGWPEGRGLTRHDLDAVVGERPAYLARVDVHSATVSTALLDRVPGITDLPGYSPDGRLRLDAHHAVRQAAYGSVPPGQRRAAQQATL
;
A
#
# COMPACT_ATOMS: atom_id res chain seq x y z
N MET A 1 -1.75 31.07 18.44
CA MET A 1 -2.84 30.29 17.82
C MET A 1 -2.92 30.72 16.38
N SER A 2 -2.89 29.80 15.42
CA SER A 2 -2.84 30.13 13.99
C SER A 2 -4.25 30.16 13.44
N SER A 3 -4.64 31.25 12.82
CA SER A 3 -5.97 31.45 12.23
C SER A 3 -5.89 31.72 10.71
N LEU A 4 -6.87 31.18 9.98
CA LEU A 4 -6.96 31.26 8.54
C LEU A 4 -8.38 31.63 8.12
N LEU A 5 -8.50 32.62 7.25
CA LEU A 5 -9.73 32.92 6.53
C LEU A 5 -9.60 32.48 5.07
N VAL A 6 -10.42 31.53 4.63
CA VAL A 6 -10.55 31.19 3.21
C VAL A 6 -11.79 31.91 2.69
N ARG A 7 -11.65 32.84 1.75
CA ARG A 7 -12.75 33.65 1.21
C ARG A 7 -13.04 33.28 -0.24
N ASP A 8 -14.19 33.72 -0.73
CA ASP A 8 -14.66 33.47 -2.11
C ASP A 8 -14.59 31.98 -2.48
N VAL A 9 -15.26 31.15 -1.68
CA VAL A 9 -15.41 29.71 -1.95
C VAL A 9 -16.88 29.33 -2.09
N THR A 10 -17.13 28.21 -2.76
CA THR A 10 -18.43 27.56 -2.80
C THR A 10 -18.49 26.50 -1.70
N VAL A 11 -19.50 26.55 -0.81
CA VAL A 11 -19.73 25.54 0.23
C VAL A 11 -21.09 24.91 0.01
N GLY A 12 -21.10 23.63 -0.39
CA GLY A 12 -22.33 22.98 -0.86
C GLY A 12 -22.84 23.65 -2.15
N ASP A 13 -24.06 24.17 -2.10
CA ASP A 13 -24.71 24.92 -3.19
C ASP A 13 -24.59 26.45 -3.03
N ARG A 14 -23.75 26.93 -2.09
CA ARG A 14 -23.65 28.34 -1.72
C ARG A 14 -22.32 28.96 -2.19
N PRO A 15 -22.30 29.74 -3.29
CA PRO A 15 -21.09 30.41 -3.77
C PRO A 15 -20.72 31.65 -2.92
N GLY A 16 -19.49 32.17 -3.09
CA GLY A 16 -19.04 33.44 -2.50
C GLY A 16 -18.92 33.44 -0.97
N ARG A 17 -18.85 32.26 -0.34
CA ARG A 17 -18.73 32.10 1.11
C ARG A 17 -17.29 32.30 1.59
N ALA A 18 -17.16 32.52 2.89
CA ALA A 18 -15.89 32.51 3.60
C ALA A 18 -15.95 31.59 4.81
N VAL A 19 -14.83 30.95 5.11
CA VAL A 19 -14.65 30.01 6.25
C VAL A 19 -13.48 30.47 7.09
N HIS A 20 -13.74 30.71 8.37
CA HIS A 20 -12.71 31.00 9.36
C HIS A 20 -12.34 29.72 10.10
N VAL A 21 -11.03 29.45 10.16
CA VAL A 21 -10.45 28.32 10.88
C VAL A 21 -9.52 28.86 11.95
N ALA A 22 -9.73 28.44 13.20
CA ALA A 22 -8.86 28.72 14.33
C ALA A 22 -8.48 27.40 15.01
N ASP A 23 -7.19 27.20 15.24
CA ASP A 23 -6.65 26.01 15.93
C ASP A 23 -7.18 24.68 15.37
N GLY A 24 -7.25 24.59 14.03
CA GLY A 24 -7.68 23.40 13.30
C GLY A 24 -9.19 23.15 13.32
N ARG A 25 -10.01 24.10 13.80
CA ARG A 25 -11.47 24.00 13.83
C ARG A 25 -12.12 25.13 13.06
N ILE A 26 -13.23 24.85 12.38
CA ILE A 26 -14.06 25.89 11.78
C ILE A 26 -14.71 26.68 12.93
N GLY A 27 -14.35 27.96 13.03
CA GLY A 27 -14.91 28.87 14.02
C GLY A 27 -16.09 29.69 13.49
N TRP A 28 -16.16 29.91 12.18
CA TRP A 28 -17.20 30.69 11.55
C TRP A 28 -17.33 30.38 10.03
N LEU A 29 -18.53 30.53 9.47
CA LEU A 29 -18.87 30.32 8.06
C LEU A 29 -19.95 31.33 7.65
N GLY A 30 -19.76 32.08 6.57
CA GLY A 30 -20.72 33.10 6.11
C GLY A 30 -20.16 34.03 5.03
N ASP A 31 -20.58 35.30 5.04
CA ASP A 31 -20.10 36.34 4.13
C ASP A 31 -18.78 36.97 4.59
N ALA A 32 -17.78 37.06 3.69
CA ALA A 32 -16.42 37.46 4.05
C ALA A 32 -16.31 38.79 4.82
N ALA A 33 -17.25 39.72 4.64
CA ALA A 33 -17.30 41.00 5.34
C ALA A 33 -17.61 40.87 6.85
N GLU A 34 -18.25 39.78 7.26
CA GLU A 34 -18.64 39.48 8.64
C GLU A 34 -17.68 38.50 9.35
N ALA A 35 -16.65 38.04 8.63
CA ALA A 35 -15.71 37.07 9.15
C ALA A 35 -14.84 37.66 10.27
N PRO A 36 -14.53 36.89 11.33
CA PRO A 36 -13.52 37.29 12.30
C PRO A 36 -12.15 37.54 11.65
N PRO A 37 -11.30 38.41 12.24
CA PRO A 37 -9.93 38.58 11.75
C PRO A 37 -9.15 37.27 11.82
N ALA A 38 -8.22 37.09 10.89
CA ALA A 38 -7.35 35.93 10.81
C ALA A 38 -5.91 36.35 10.52
N ASP A 39 -4.94 35.54 10.97
CA ASP A 39 -3.51 35.77 10.72
C ASP A 39 -3.16 35.66 9.23
N ARG A 40 -3.93 34.84 8.50
CA ARG A 40 -3.76 34.60 7.07
C ARG A 40 -5.11 34.64 6.36
N THR A 41 -5.10 35.15 5.14
CA THR A 41 -6.25 35.08 4.23
C THR A 41 -5.85 34.39 2.94
N LEU A 42 -6.69 33.47 2.48
CA LEU A 42 -6.58 32.79 1.19
C LEU A 42 -7.82 33.10 0.37
N ASP A 43 -7.61 33.44 -0.90
CA ASP A 43 -8.68 33.63 -1.88
C ASP A 43 -8.93 32.33 -2.63
N GLY A 44 -10.16 31.84 -2.59
CA GLY A 44 -10.60 30.61 -3.22
C GLY A 44 -11.02 30.78 -4.68
N GLY A 45 -11.23 32.00 -5.17
CA GLY A 45 -11.62 32.27 -6.56
C GLY A 45 -12.89 31.54 -7.02
N GLY A 46 -13.87 31.39 -6.14
CA GLY A 46 -15.12 30.67 -6.35
C GLY A 46 -15.01 29.14 -6.23
N ALA A 47 -13.83 28.58 -5.96
CA ALA A 47 -13.60 27.14 -5.91
C ALA A 47 -14.47 26.44 -4.85
N LEU A 48 -14.83 25.19 -5.13
CA LEU A 48 -15.56 24.35 -4.18
C LEU A 48 -14.65 24.00 -2.98
N LEU A 49 -15.10 24.37 -1.79
CA LEU A 49 -14.53 23.92 -0.52
C LEU A 49 -15.40 22.82 0.06
N THR A 50 -14.88 21.59 0.07
CA THR A 50 -15.55 20.42 0.65
C THR A 50 -14.87 19.99 1.94
N PRO A 51 -15.56 19.20 2.78
CA PRO A 51 -14.86 18.33 3.73
C PRO A 51 -13.82 17.48 2.98
N ALA A 52 -12.72 17.15 3.68
CA ALA A 52 -11.79 16.15 3.17
C ALA A 52 -12.48 14.79 3.04
N PHE A 53 -12.01 13.96 2.12
CA PHE A 53 -12.46 12.57 2.04
C PHE A 53 -12.09 11.82 3.32
N VAL A 54 -12.98 10.94 3.77
CA VAL A 54 -12.73 10.03 4.89
C VAL A 54 -12.91 8.61 4.40
N ASP A 55 -11.83 7.84 4.41
CA ASP A 55 -11.87 6.41 4.17
C ASP A 55 -12.06 5.66 5.49
N ALA A 56 -13.23 5.05 5.67
CA ALA A 56 -13.59 4.33 6.90
C ALA A 56 -12.99 2.92 6.97
N HIS A 57 -12.45 2.39 5.86
CA HIS A 57 -11.87 1.06 5.82
C HIS A 57 -10.69 1.01 4.86
N VAL A 58 -9.49 1.22 5.42
CA VAL A 58 -8.23 1.13 4.67
C VAL A 58 -7.28 0.12 5.29
N HIS A 59 -6.56 -0.60 4.45
CA HIS A 59 -5.43 -1.43 4.85
C HIS A 59 -4.12 -0.64 4.78
N ALA A 60 -3.97 0.41 5.60
CA ALA A 60 -2.87 1.39 5.48
C ALA A 60 -1.46 0.75 5.40
N THR A 61 -1.18 -0.28 6.21
CA THR A 61 0.10 -1.00 6.13
C THR A 61 0.31 -1.68 4.77
N ALA A 62 -0.70 -2.40 4.26
CA ALA A 62 -0.59 -3.12 3.00
C ALA A 62 -0.48 -2.16 1.82
N THR A 63 -1.29 -1.10 1.82
CA THR A 63 -1.23 -0.01 0.83
C THR A 63 0.16 0.63 0.83
N GLY A 64 0.67 1.02 2.00
CA GLY A 64 2.00 1.62 2.12
C GLY A 64 3.14 0.72 1.63
N LEU A 65 3.09 -0.58 1.97
CA LEU A 65 4.06 -1.56 1.49
C LEU A 65 3.97 -1.77 -0.02
N SER A 66 2.78 -1.65 -0.63
CA SER A 66 2.63 -1.68 -2.08
C SER A 66 3.16 -0.41 -2.75
N LEU A 67 2.92 0.77 -2.16
CA LEU A 67 3.38 2.07 -2.69
C LEU A 67 4.90 2.24 -2.64
N THR A 68 5.54 1.68 -1.60
CA THR A 68 6.98 1.90 -1.32
C THR A 68 7.84 0.67 -1.56
N GLY A 69 7.23 -0.50 -1.78
CA GLY A 69 7.90 -1.78 -1.93
C GLY A 69 8.03 -2.24 -3.38
N LEU A 70 8.18 -3.56 -3.55
CA LEU A 70 8.32 -4.19 -4.86
C LEU A 70 6.96 -4.29 -5.57
N ALA A 71 6.81 -3.52 -6.65
CA ALA A 71 5.64 -3.57 -7.53
C ALA A 71 5.95 -4.31 -8.84
N LEU A 72 5.25 -5.42 -9.08
CA LEU A 72 5.49 -6.32 -10.23
C LEU A 72 4.43 -6.16 -11.34
N HIS A 73 3.49 -5.22 -11.22
CA HIS A 73 2.41 -4.97 -12.18
C HIS A 73 2.89 -4.68 -13.61
N GLY A 74 4.10 -4.13 -13.76
CA GLY A 74 4.71 -3.83 -15.06
C GLY A 74 5.55 -4.96 -15.66
N ALA A 75 5.71 -6.09 -14.96
CA ALA A 75 6.49 -7.20 -15.47
C ALA A 75 5.74 -7.91 -16.61
N GLY A 76 6.25 -7.81 -17.84
CA GLY A 76 5.66 -8.44 -19.03
C GLY A 76 6.15 -9.87 -19.32
N SER A 77 7.00 -10.45 -18.46
CA SER A 77 7.50 -11.82 -18.58
C SER A 77 7.97 -12.34 -17.23
N LEU A 78 8.11 -13.66 -17.11
CA LEU A 78 8.71 -14.29 -15.94
C LEU A 78 10.11 -13.74 -15.67
N ARG A 79 10.94 -13.65 -16.72
CA ARG A 79 12.31 -13.14 -16.61
C ARG A 79 12.34 -11.71 -16.06
N ALA A 80 11.44 -10.85 -16.53
CA ALA A 80 11.34 -9.47 -16.05
C ALA A 80 10.93 -9.41 -14.58
N ALA A 81 9.97 -10.23 -14.15
CA ALA A 81 9.55 -10.30 -12.75
C ALA A 81 10.70 -10.77 -11.84
N VAL A 82 11.41 -11.84 -12.23
CA VAL A 82 12.55 -12.38 -11.46
C VAL A 82 13.68 -11.35 -11.36
N ALA A 83 13.98 -10.61 -12.43
CA ALA A 83 14.98 -9.54 -12.39
C ALA A 83 14.59 -8.43 -11.40
N GLN A 84 13.34 -7.98 -11.42
CA GLN A 84 12.85 -6.97 -10.46
C GLN A 84 12.92 -7.46 -9.01
N VAL A 85 12.64 -8.74 -8.77
CA VAL A 85 12.81 -9.36 -7.44
C VAL A 85 14.28 -9.34 -7.01
N ALA A 86 15.20 -9.74 -7.90
CA ALA A 86 16.63 -9.74 -7.62
C ALA A 86 17.16 -8.34 -7.29
N ASP A 87 16.80 -7.35 -8.12
CA ASP A 87 17.18 -5.95 -7.94
C ASP A 87 16.67 -5.39 -6.60
N HIS A 88 15.42 -5.70 -6.25
CA HIS A 88 14.82 -5.27 -4.98
C HIS A 88 15.40 -5.99 -3.76
N ALA A 89 15.73 -7.28 -3.89
CA ALA A 89 16.35 -8.03 -2.80
C ALA A 89 17.74 -7.44 -2.47
N GLY A 90 18.53 -7.07 -3.48
CA GLY A 90 19.85 -6.48 -3.30
C GLY A 90 20.83 -7.40 -2.55
N PRO A 91 22.07 -6.92 -2.29
CA PRO A 91 23.14 -7.76 -1.73
C PRO A 91 23.09 -7.95 -0.20
N ALA A 92 22.33 -7.13 0.53
CA ALA A 92 22.25 -7.17 1.99
C ALA A 92 20.91 -7.80 2.45
N PRO A 93 20.90 -9.04 2.99
CA PRO A 93 19.65 -9.70 3.35
C PRO A 93 19.13 -9.18 4.69
N THR A 94 18.19 -8.23 4.67
CA THR A 94 17.47 -7.81 5.89
C THR A 94 15.95 -7.91 5.69
N GLY A 95 15.27 -8.67 6.56
CA GLY A 95 13.82 -8.79 6.55
C GLY A 95 13.26 -9.59 5.37
N THR A 96 11.93 -9.74 5.34
CA THR A 96 11.20 -10.46 4.29
C THR A 96 11.06 -9.59 3.04
N VAL A 97 11.32 -10.14 1.86
CA VAL A 97 11.01 -9.50 0.57
C VAL A 97 9.50 -9.55 0.37
N LEU A 98 8.87 -8.38 0.24
CA LEU A 98 7.43 -8.27 0.02
C LEU A 98 7.19 -7.61 -1.34
N GLY A 99 6.47 -8.31 -2.21
CA GLY A 99 6.10 -7.78 -3.51
C GLY A 99 4.63 -8.04 -3.85
N THR A 100 4.10 -7.24 -4.77
CA THR A 100 2.69 -7.28 -5.15
C THR A 100 2.51 -7.12 -6.66
N GLY A 101 1.44 -7.69 -7.20
CA GLY A 101 0.92 -7.28 -8.50
C GLY A 101 1.42 -8.03 -9.71
N TRP A 102 2.18 -9.12 -9.55
CA TRP A 102 2.55 -9.92 -10.71
C TRP A 102 1.30 -10.56 -11.33
N ASP A 103 1.27 -10.64 -12.66
CA ASP A 103 0.19 -11.24 -13.44
C ASP A 103 0.78 -11.97 -14.64
N GLU A 104 0.72 -13.30 -14.61
CA GLU A 104 1.27 -14.16 -15.64
C GLU A 104 0.37 -14.32 -16.87
N THR A 105 -0.85 -13.78 -16.85
CA THR A 105 -1.89 -14.06 -17.88
C THR A 105 -1.40 -13.76 -19.30
N GLY A 106 -0.53 -12.76 -19.46
CA GLY A 106 0.05 -12.38 -20.75
C GLY A 106 1.53 -12.77 -20.94
N TRP A 107 2.14 -13.54 -20.02
CA TRP A 107 3.57 -13.84 -20.07
C TRP A 107 3.89 -14.86 -21.17
N PRO A 108 4.94 -14.64 -22.00
CA PRO A 108 5.35 -15.56 -23.06
C PRO A 108 5.65 -16.98 -22.57
N GLU A 109 6.09 -17.12 -21.32
CA GLU A 109 6.44 -18.41 -20.73
C GLU A 109 5.23 -19.30 -20.42
N GLY A 110 4.00 -18.76 -20.44
CA GLY A 110 2.77 -19.51 -20.16
C GLY A 110 2.67 -20.04 -18.73
N ARG A 111 3.50 -19.52 -17.81
CA ARG A 111 3.51 -19.90 -16.39
C ARG A 111 3.82 -18.71 -15.49
N GLY A 112 3.34 -18.77 -14.26
CA GLY A 112 3.70 -17.81 -13.20
C GLY A 112 5.02 -18.15 -12.49
N LEU A 113 5.34 -17.33 -11.49
CA LEU A 113 6.47 -17.53 -10.58
C LEU A 113 6.28 -18.80 -9.73
N THR A 114 7.37 -19.52 -9.47
CA THR A 114 7.48 -20.62 -8.51
C THR A 114 8.46 -20.26 -7.40
N ARG A 115 8.45 -21.01 -6.29
CA ARG A 115 9.48 -20.86 -5.24
C ARG A 115 10.89 -20.99 -5.81
N HIS A 116 11.11 -21.83 -6.81
CA HIS A 116 12.43 -22.06 -7.39
C HIS A 116 12.94 -20.82 -8.14
N ASP A 117 12.04 -20.08 -8.80
CA ASP A 117 12.39 -18.80 -9.43
C ASP A 117 12.78 -17.75 -8.36
N LEU A 118 12.16 -17.80 -7.19
CA LEU A 118 12.47 -16.90 -6.07
C LEU A 118 13.76 -17.29 -5.38
N ASP A 119 13.88 -18.55 -4.95
CA ASP A 119 15.03 -19.09 -4.22
C ASP A 119 16.33 -18.83 -4.99
N ALA A 120 16.29 -18.87 -6.33
CA ALA A 120 17.43 -18.57 -7.19
C ALA A 120 17.95 -17.12 -7.07
N VAL A 121 17.09 -16.15 -6.68
CA VAL A 121 17.46 -14.73 -6.60
C VAL A 121 17.40 -14.15 -5.18
N VAL A 122 16.69 -14.80 -4.25
CA VAL A 122 16.61 -14.38 -2.84
C VAL A 122 17.41 -15.27 -1.88
N GLY A 123 17.85 -16.45 -2.31
CA GLY A 123 18.53 -17.43 -1.47
C GLY A 123 17.71 -17.80 -0.24
N GLU A 124 18.34 -17.76 0.94
CA GLU A 124 17.69 -18.04 2.23
C GLU A 124 16.82 -16.89 2.76
N ARG A 125 16.71 -15.77 2.01
CA ARG A 125 15.87 -14.64 2.43
C ARG A 125 14.40 -14.95 2.11
N PRO A 126 13.49 -14.88 3.10
CA PRO A 126 12.09 -15.15 2.86
C PRO A 126 11.49 -14.11 1.90
N ALA A 127 10.68 -14.58 0.96
CA ALA A 127 9.96 -13.76 -0.01
C ALA A 127 8.48 -14.15 -0.08
N TYR A 128 7.62 -13.13 -0.11
CA TYR A 128 6.19 -13.23 -0.32
C TYR A 128 5.78 -12.30 -1.46
N LEU A 129 5.31 -12.86 -2.58
CA LEU A 129 4.87 -12.10 -3.75
C LEU A 129 3.38 -12.34 -4.02
N ALA A 130 2.54 -11.40 -3.58
CA ALA A 130 1.11 -11.46 -3.87
C ALA A 130 0.85 -11.27 -5.37
N ARG A 131 0.01 -12.14 -5.94
CA ARG A 131 -0.49 -11.98 -7.31
C ARG A 131 -1.39 -10.74 -7.38
N VAL A 132 -1.64 -10.23 -8.59
CA VAL A 132 -2.57 -9.12 -8.85
C VAL A 132 -3.95 -9.29 -8.21
N ASP A 133 -4.42 -10.53 -8.04
CA ASP A 133 -5.72 -10.83 -7.41
C ASP A 133 -5.72 -10.77 -5.88
N VAL A 134 -4.56 -10.60 -5.23
CA VAL A 134 -4.36 -10.61 -3.77
C VAL A 134 -4.90 -11.83 -3.02
N HIS A 135 -5.41 -12.84 -3.72
CA HIS A 135 -5.99 -14.09 -3.23
C HIS A 135 -5.04 -15.28 -3.39
N SER A 136 -3.92 -15.05 -4.07
CA SER A 136 -2.83 -16.00 -4.22
C SER A 136 -1.47 -15.32 -4.10
N ALA A 137 -0.44 -16.12 -3.81
CA ALA A 137 0.93 -15.63 -3.77
C ALA A 137 1.90 -16.73 -4.20
N THR A 138 3.05 -16.32 -4.72
CA THR A 138 4.23 -17.19 -4.80
C THR A 138 5.19 -16.83 -3.67
N VAL A 139 5.72 -17.85 -2.99
CA VAL A 139 6.58 -17.67 -1.81
C VAL A 139 7.85 -18.50 -1.93
N SER A 140 8.95 -18.02 -1.32
CA SER A 140 10.24 -18.75 -1.27
C SER A 140 10.18 -19.93 -0.31
N THR A 141 11.09 -20.89 -0.46
CA THR A 141 11.27 -22.00 0.49
C THR A 141 11.49 -21.50 1.92
N ALA A 142 12.37 -20.51 2.11
CA ALA A 142 12.66 -19.94 3.44
C ALA A 142 11.46 -19.30 4.15
N LEU A 143 10.38 -18.96 3.42
CA LEU A 143 9.14 -18.46 4.03
C LEU A 143 8.17 -19.60 4.35
N LEU A 144 8.11 -20.63 3.51
CA LEU A 144 7.33 -21.84 3.79
C LEU A 144 7.79 -22.50 5.10
N ASP A 145 9.10 -22.58 5.33
CA ASP A 145 9.69 -23.20 6.52
C ASP A 145 9.33 -22.47 7.84
N ARG A 146 8.81 -21.24 7.76
CA ARG A 146 8.34 -20.47 8.92
C ARG A 146 6.91 -20.79 9.32
N VAL A 147 6.19 -21.61 8.54
CA VAL A 147 4.78 -21.94 8.78
C VAL A 147 4.63 -23.44 9.03
N PRO A 148 4.54 -23.87 10.31
CA PRO A 148 4.35 -25.27 10.64
C PRO A 148 3.08 -25.85 10.01
N GLY A 149 3.17 -27.06 9.45
CA GLY A 149 2.03 -27.76 8.85
C GLY A 149 1.54 -27.17 7.52
N ILE A 150 2.30 -26.28 6.89
CA ILE A 150 1.89 -25.60 5.64
C ILE A 150 1.52 -26.58 4.51
N THR A 151 2.15 -27.76 4.46
CA THR A 151 1.89 -28.79 3.45
C THR A 151 0.50 -29.40 3.54
N ASP A 152 -0.12 -29.33 4.72
CA ASP A 152 -1.42 -29.96 5.00
C ASP A 152 -2.59 -28.99 4.80
N LEU A 153 -2.30 -27.70 4.55
CA LEU A 153 -3.31 -26.66 4.42
C LEU A 153 -3.94 -26.64 3.02
N PRO A 154 -5.27 -26.43 2.92
CA PRO A 154 -5.95 -26.20 1.64
C PRO A 154 -5.28 -25.09 0.82
N GLY A 155 -5.06 -25.37 -0.46
CA GLY A 155 -4.44 -24.44 -1.40
C GLY A 155 -2.91 -24.40 -1.34
N TYR A 156 -2.26 -25.33 -0.62
CA TYR A 156 -0.83 -25.58 -0.75
C TYR A 156 -0.47 -26.12 -2.14
N SER A 157 0.69 -25.71 -2.65
CA SER A 157 1.31 -26.28 -3.84
C SER A 157 2.80 -26.47 -3.57
N PRO A 158 3.40 -27.60 -3.98
CA PRO A 158 4.84 -27.79 -3.93
C PRO A 158 5.58 -26.65 -4.62
N ASP A 159 5.09 -26.09 -5.73
CA ASP A 159 5.82 -25.02 -6.42
C ASP A 159 5.81 -23.66 -5.69
N GLY A 160 5.31 -23.59 -4.45
CA GLY A 160 5.25 -22.38 -3.63
C GLY A 160 4.15 -21.41 -4.04
N ARG A 161 3.25 -21.82 -4.95
CA ARG A 161 2.06 -21.06 -5.32
C ARG A 161 0.92 -21.39 -4.37
N LEU A 162 0.58 -20.47 -3.48
CA LEU A 162 -0.40 -20.70 -2.42
C LEU A 162 -1.72 -20.01 -2.71
N ARG A 163 -2.82 -20.66 -2.31
CA ARG A 163 -4.20 -20.15 -2.30
C ARG A 163 -4.86 -20.51 -0.97
N LEU A 164 -6.08 -20.02 -0.74
CA LEU A 164 -6.94 -20.41 0.38
C LEU A 164 -6.20 -20.30 1.73
N ASP A 165 -6.28 -21.33 2.57
CA ASP A 165 -5.75 -21.33 3.93
C ASP A 165 -4.23 -21.29 3.96
N ALA A 166 -3.56 -21.98 3.02
CA ALA A 166 -2.10 -21.92 2.90
C ALA A 166 -1.62 -20.49 2.60
N HIS A 167 -2.33 -19.78 1.72
CA HIS A 167 -2.06 -18.37 1.43
C HIS A 167 -2.27 -17.49 2.67
N HIS A 168 -3.39 -17.67 3.38
CA HIS A 168 -3.70 -16.90 4.58
C HIS A 168 -2.65 -17.10 5.68
N ALA A 169 -2.24 -18.34 5.94
CA ALA A 169 -1.24 -18.67 6.95
C ALA A 169 0.12 -18.02 6.63
N VAL A 170 0.59 -18.15 5.38
CA VAL A 170 1.87 -17.56 4.98
C VAL A 170 1.81 -16.03 4.90
N ARG A 171 0.68 -15.46 4.48
CA ARG A 171 0.47 -14.00 4.50
C ARG A 171 0.58 -13.45 5.92
N GLN A 172 0.00 -14.12 6.91
CA GLN A 172 0.13 -13.73 8.32
C GLN A 172 1.60 -13.77 8.79
N ALA A 173 2.34 -14.83 8.44
CA ALA A 173 3.76 -14.92 8.77
C ALA A 173 4.60 -13.81 8.08
N ALA A 174 4.34 -13.54 6.79
CA ALA A 174 5.02 -12.52 6.02
C ALA A 174 4.81 -11.11 6.60
N TYR A 175 3.56 -10.67 6.75
CA TYR A 175 3.25 -9.35 7.31
C TYR A 175 3.56 -9.25 8.81
N GLY A 176 3.44 -10.36 9.55
CA GLY A 176 3.83 -10.45 10.95
C GLY A 176 5.33 -10.22 11.17
N SER A 177 6.17 -10.55 10.18
CA SER A 177 7.61 -10.32 10.23
C SER A 177 8.04 -8.88 9.97
N VAL A 178 7.12 -7.99 9.54
CA VAL A 178 7.42 -6.58 9.26
C VAL A 178 7.72 -5.84 10.58
N PRO A 179 8.94 -5.29 10.77
CA PRO A 179 9.30 -4.58 11.98
C PRO A 179 8.41 -3.37 12.26
N PRO A 180 8.19 -2.97 13.54
CA PRO A 180 7.33 -1.84 13.89
C PRO A 180 7.70 -0.53 13.19
N GLY A 181 9.00 -0.25 13.01
CA GLY A 181 9.47 0.95 12.30
C GLY A 181 9.06 0.95 10.82
N GLN A 182 9.28 -0.17 10.12
CA GLN A 182 8.87 -0.33 8.72
C GLN A 182 7.35 -0.27 8.58
N ARG A 183 6.59 -0.87 9.51
CA ARG A 183 5.12 -0.81 9.52
C ARG A 183 4.62 0.63 9.63
N ARG A 184 5.21 1.42 10.53
CA ARG A 184 4.85 2.83 10.70
C ARG A 184 5.18 3.65 9.45
N ALA A 185 6.36 3.45 8.87
CA ALA A 185 6.76 4.11 7.63
C ALA A 185 5.79 3.80 6.48
N ALA A 186 5.39 2.53 6.33
CA ALA A 186 4.38 2.13 5.36
C ALA A 186 3.03 2.85 5.59
N GLN A 187 2.53 2.85 6.83
CA GLN A 187 1.27 3.55 7.16
C GLN A 187 1.33 5.06 6.90
N GLN A 188 2.50 5.69 7.07
CA GLN A 188 2.68 7.11 6.78
C GLN A 188 2.76 7.42 5.29
N ALA A 189 3.21 6.47 4.47
CA ALA A 189 3.26 6.63 3.01
C ALA A 189 1.86 6.69 2.36
N THR A 190 0.78 6.44 3.12
CA THR A 190 -0.60 6.56 2.64
C THR A 190 -1.24 7.91 2.98
N LEU A 191 -0.50 8.82 3.62
CA LEU A 191 -0.92 10.18 3.97
C LEU A 191 -0.43 11.17 2.92
#